data_AF-A0A561WCC5-F1
#
_entry.id   AF-A0A561WCC5-F1
#
_cell.length_a   1.000
_cell.length_b   1.000
_cell.length_c   1.000
_cell.angle_alpha   90.00
_cell.angle_beta   90.00
_cell.angle_gamma   90.00
#
_symmetry.space_group_name_H-M   'P 1'
#
loop_
_entity.id
_entity.type
_entity.pdbx_description
1 polymer ?
#
loop_
_entity_poly.entity_id
_entity_poly.type
_entity_poly.pdbx_seq_one_letter_code
_entity_poly.pdbx_strand_id
1 'polypeptide(L)'
;MTVYRSRQALRDPLTPDRITTVPLPLTRRGRRGYQVDDVDALLHRLAFELLKQSRQLEDVRAENQRIKRALRTWQSDHVACATRREE
;
A
#
# COMPACT_ATOMS: atom_id res chain seq x y z
N MET A 1 -16.47 -2.17 -3.11
CA MET A 1 -15.26 -2.65 -2.41
C MET A 1 -15.67 -3.70 -1.40
N THR A 2 -15.34 -4.96 -1.64
CA THR A 2 -15.57 -6.04 -0.67
C THR A 2 -14.59 -5.87 0.47
N VAL A 3 -15.11 -5.50 1.65
CA VAL A 3 -14.29 -5.42 2.86
C VAL A 3 -14.01 -6.84 3.32
N TYR A 4 -12.75 -7.24 3.31
CA TYR A 4 -12.34 -8.48 3.95
C TYR A 4 -12.74 -8.41 5.43
N ARG A 5 -13.67 -9.27 5.86
CA ARG A 5 -14.12 -9.39 7.26
C ARG A 5 -13.78 -10.79 7.77
N SER A 6 -12.57 -10.96 8.30
CA SER A 6 -12.28 -12.13 9.13
C SER A 6 -12.72 -11.86 10.58
N ARG A 7 -13.21 -12.89 11.27
CA ARG A 7 -13.53 -12.81 12.71
C ARG A 7 -12.28 -12.91 13.60
N GLN A 8 -11.14 -13.33 13.03
CA GLN A 8 -9.93 -13.67 13.76
C GLN A 8 -8.68 -13.16 13.02
N ALA A 9 -7.80 -12.51 13.80
CA ALA A 9 -6.44 -12.02 13.52
C ALA A 9 -6.28 -10.99 12.38
N LEU A 10 -5.60 -9.88 12.68
CA LEU A 10 -5.24 -8.77 11.77
C LEU A 10 -6.34 -7.70 11.55
N ARG A 11 -6.90 -7.15 12.64
CA ARG A 11 -7.85 -6.02 12.60
C ARG A 11 -7.26 -4.70 12.09
N ASP A 12 -5.96 -4.54 12.17
CA ASP A 12 -5.28 -3.32 11.78
C ASP A 12 -4.69 -3.46 10.37
N PRO A 13 -4.25 -2.35 9.75
CA PRO A 13 -3.67 -2.39 8.42
C PRO A 13 -2.55 -3.42 8.31
N LEU A 14 -2.61 -4.22 7.25
CA LEU A 14 -1.53 -5.12 6.88
C LEU A 14 -0.35 -4.25 6.42
N THR A 15 0.66 -4.14 7.27
CA THR A 15 1.96 -3.57 6.90
C THR A 15 2.97 -4.69 6.74
N PRO A 16 4.02 -4.49 5.91
CA PRO A 16 5.07 -5.51 5.72
C PRO A 16 5.65 -6.00 7.04
N ASP A 17 6.00 -5.07 7.95
CA ASP A 17 6.55 -5.40 9.26
C ASP A 17 5.57 -6.25 10.09
N ARG A 18 4.30 -5.86 10.08
CA ARG A 18 3.27 -6.54 10.87
C ARG A 18 3.02 -7.97 10.41
N ILE A 19 3.09 -8.23 9.10
CA ILE A 19 2.90 -9.57 8.54
C ILE A 19 4.01 -10.51 9.00
N THR A 20 5.25 -10.01 9.13
CA THR A 20 6.38 -10.82 9.60
C THR A 20 6.35 -11.08 11.11
N THR A 21 5.70 -10.21 11.89
CA THR A 21 5.66 -10.32 13.36
C THR A 21 4.34 -10.86 13.89
N VAL A 22 3.41 -11.31 13.03
CA VAL A 22 2.10 -11.76 13.48
C VAL A 22 2.23 -13.08 14.26
N PRO A 23 1.79 -13.15 15.52
CA PRO A 23 1.82 -14.41 16.26
C PRO A 23 0.73 -15.33 15.73
N LEU A 24 1.12 -16.48 15.16
CA LEU A 24 0.21 -17.53 14.74
C LEU A 24 0.22 -18.67 15.77
N PRO A 25 -0.92 -18.96 16.43
CA PRO A 25 -0.97 -20.00 17.45
C PRO A 25 -0.83 -21.39 16.82
N LEU A 26 0.00 -22.23 17.45
CA LEU A 26 0.13 -23.64 17.06
C LEU A 26 -1.15 -24.43 17.38
N THR A 27 -1.42 -25.45 16.58
CA THR A 27 -2.55 -26.35 16.81
C THR A 27 -2.36 -27.18 18.08
N ARG A 28 -3.46 -27.49 18.77
CA ARG A 28 -3.45 -28.41 19.92
C ARG A 28 -2.85 -29.77 19.55
N ARG A 29 -2.17 -30.43 20.50
CA ARG A 29 -1.62 -31.79 20.33
C ARG A 29 -2.67 -32.74 19.75
N GLY A 30 -2.26 -33.55 18.77
CA GLY A 30 -3.13 -34.51 18.08
C GLY A 30 -3.93 -33.94 16.91
N ARG A 31 -3.78 -32.64 16.59
CA ARG A 31 -4.35 -32.03 15.37
C ARG A 31 -3.24 -31.68 14.38
N ARG A 32 -3.56 -31.80 13.08
CA ARG A 32 -2.67 -31.34 12.00
C ARG A 32 -2.68 -29.81 11.97
N GLY A 33 -1.50 -29.22 11.99
CA GLY A 33 -1.27 -27.79 11.76
C GLY A 33 -0.54 -27.56 10.43
N TYR A 34 -0.40 -26.28 10.06
CA TYR A 34 0.49 -25.92 8.96
C TYR A 34 1.95 -26.13 9.35
N GLN A 35 2.79 -26.42 8.36
CA GLN A 35 4.24 -26.46 8.57
C GLN A 35 4.74 -25.03 8.80
N VAL A 36 5.48 -24.83 9.89
CA VAL A 36 5.95 -23.49 10.32
C VAL A 36 6.85 -22.88 9.25
N ASP A 37 7.81 -23.65 8.72
CA ASP A 37 8.76 -23.17 7.72
C ASP A 37 8.06 -22.69 6.43
N ASP A 38 7.03 -23.40 5.97
CA ASP A 38 6.27 -23.05 4.77
C ASP A 38 5.46 -21.77 4.98
N VAL A 39 4.86 -21.63 6.17
CA VAL A 39 4.10 -20.43 6.54
C VAL A 39 5.05 -19.24 6.67
N ASP A 40 6.20 -19.41 7.30
CA ASP A 40 7.20 -18.36 7.44
C ASP A 40 7.74 -17.93 6.08
N ALA A 41 8.05 -18.87 5.18
CA ALA A 41 8.48 -18.57 3.81
C ALA A 41 7.41 -17.78 3.04
N LEU A 42 6.14 -18.17 3.17
CA LEU A 42 5.02 -17.47 2.55
C LEU A 42 4.84 -16.05 3.12
N LEU A 43 4.92 -15.88 4.45
CA LEU A 43 4.77 -14.57 5.10
C LEU A 43 5.90 -13.62 4.71
N HIS A 44 7.15 -14.10 4.67
CA HIS A 44 8.28 -13.30 4.18
C HIS A 44 8.09 -12.87 2.72
N ARG A 45 7.63 -13.79 1.86
CA ARG A 45 7.36 -13.47 0.46
C ARG A 45 6.25 -12.43 0.33
N LEU A 46 5.17 -12.58 1.09
CA LEU A 46 4.04 -11.65 1.07
C LEU A 46 4.42 -10.27 1.60
N ALA A 47 5.25 -10.20 2.65
CA ALA A 47 5.78 -8.94 3.16
C ALA A 47 6.63 -8.22 2.10
N PHE A 48 7.48 -8.95 1.36
CA PHE A 48 8.27 -8.40 0.26
C PHE A 48 7.38 -7.85 -0.86
N GLU A 49 6.35 -8.59 -1.28
CA GLU A 49 5.45 -8.15 -2.34
C GLU A 49 4.61 -6.94 -1.92
N LEU A 50 4.13 -6.91 -0.68
CA LEU A 50 3.39 -5.78 -0.14
C LEU A 50 4.25 -4.50 -0.06
N LEU A 51 5.51 -4.63 0.34
CA LEU A 51 6.45 -3.52 0.34
C LEU A 51 6.67 -2.99 -1.09
N LYS A 52 6.87 -3.89 -2.05
CA LYS A 52 7.02 -3.54 -3.46
C LYS A 52 5.79 -2.79 -3.98
N GLN A 53 4.59 -3.29 -3.71
CA GLN A 53 3.33 -2.64 -4.12
C GLN A 53 3.14 -1.27 -3.47
N SER A 54 3.48 -1.15 -2.18
CA SER A 54 3.38 0.12 -1.45
C SER A 54 4.28 1.19 -2.09
N ARG A 55 5.54 0.83 -2.42
CA ARG A 55 6.47 1.72 -3.13
C ARG A 55 5.94 2.14 -4.49
N GLN A 56 5.43 1.19 -5.29
CA GLN A 56 4.84 1.51 -6.59
C GLN A 56 3.66 2.49 -6.47
N LEU A 57 2.82 2.33 -5.44
CA LEU A 57 1.71 3.24 -5.18
C LEU A 57 2.21 4.63 -4.78
N GLU A 58 3.26 4.72 -3.97
CA GLU A 58 3.90 5.98 -3.59
C GLU A 58 4.49 6.69 -4.82
N ASP A 59 5.19 5.97 -5.69
CA ASP A 59 5.77 6.51 -6.93
C ASP A 59 4.68 7.07 -7.86
N VAL A 60 3.60 6.30 -8.06
CA VAL A 60 2.46 6.73 -8.89
C VAL A 60 1.79 7.97 -8.28
N ARG A 61 1.65 8.02 -6.96
CA ARG A 61 1.09 9.19 -6.27
C ARG A 61 2.02 10.41 -6.43
N ALA A 62 3.33 10.23 -6.30
CA ALA A 62 4.31 11.30 -6.48
C ALA A 62 4.25 11.87 -7.90
N GLU A 63 4.20 11.02 -8.94
CA GLU A 63 4.12 11.48 -10.32
C GLU A 63 2.78 12.19 -10.60
N ASN A 64 1.67 11.67 -10.08
CA ASN A 64 0.39 12.35 -10.17
C ASN A 64 0.42 13.75 -9.53
N GLN A 65 1.07 13.89 -8.37
CA GLN A 65 1.24 15.20 -7.74
C GLN A 65 2.13 16.13 -8.58
N ARG A 66 3.17 15.59 -9.22
CA ARG A 66 4.05 16.35 -10.12
C ARG A 66 3.27 16.90 -11.32
N ILE A 67 2.50 16.04 -12.00
CA ILE A 67 1.67 16.41 -13.14
C ILE A 67 0.65 17.48 -12.73
N LYS A 68 -0.04 17.29 -11.59
CA LYS A 68 -1.02 18.27 -11.09
C LYS A 68 -0.39 19.63 -10.80
N ARG A 69 0.83 19.64 -10.25
CA ARG A 69 1.57 20.89 -10.00
C ARG A 69 1.95 21.58 -11.31
N ALA A 70 2.51 20.84 -12.27
CA ALA A 70 2.87 21.39 -13.58
C ALA A 70 1.66 21.97 -14.31
N LEU A 71 0.52 21.25 -14.28
CA LEU A 71 -0.72 21.74 -14.86
C LEU A 71 -1.20 23.03 -14.19
N ARG A 72 -1.14 23.10 -12.86
CA ARG A 72 -1.53 24.31 -12.11
C ARG A 72 -0.65 25.51 -12.48
N THR A 73 0.67 25.31 -12.54
CA THR A 73 1.60 26.37 -12.96
C THR A 73 1.28 26.88 -14.36
N TRP A 74 1.08 25.96 -15.31
CA TRP A 74 0.71 26.33 -16.68
C TRP A 74 -0.63 27.07 -16.75
N GLN A 75 -1.64 26.64 -16.00
CA GLN A 75 -2.94 27.32 -15.94
C GLN A 75 -2.80 28.75 -15.39
N SER A 76 -1.99 28.94 -14.34
CA SER A 76 -1.74 30.27 -13.78
C SER A 76 -1.04 31.20 -14.77
N ASP A 77 -0.02 30.70 -15.49
CA ASP A 77 0.68 31.48 -16.51
C ASP A 77 -0.25 31.87 -17.67
N HIS A 78 -1.15 30.96 -18.07
CA HIS A 78 -2.10 31.23 -19.15
C HIS A 78 -3.14 32.28 -18.75
N VAL A 79 -3.67 32.22 -17.53
CA VAL A 79 -4.60 33.25 -17.01
C VAL A 79 -3.90 34.60 -16.89
N ALA A 80 -2.68 34.65 -16.35
CA ALA A 80 -1.92 35.90 -16.24
C ALA A 80 -1.55 36.53 -17.60
N CYS A 81 -1.32 35.69 -18.62
CA CYS A 81 -1.09 36.14 -19.99
C CYS A 81 -2.39 36.66 -20.65
N ALA A 82 -3.52 36.02 -20.40
CA ALA A 82 -4.83 36.45 -20.89
C ALA A 82 -5.22 37.81 -20.29
N THR A 83 -5.10 37.99 -18.97
CA THR A 83 -5.42 39.27 -18.31
C THR A 83 -4.54 40.43 -18.77
N ARG A 84 -3.26 40.18 -19.08
CA ARG A 84 -2.33 41.22 -19.57
C ARG A 84 -2.65 41.71 -21.00
N ARG A 85 -3.41 40.95 -21.79
CA ARG A 85 -3.78 41.36 -23.15
C ARG A 85 -5.04 42.22 -23.20
N GLU A 86 -5.80 42.29 -22.11
CA GLU A 86 -7.04 43.06 -22.00
C GLU A 86 -6.82 44.46 -21.38
N GLU A 87 -5.61 44.75 -20.88
CA GLU A 87 -5.13 46.08 -20.43
C GLU A 87 -4.33 46.80 -21.52
#